data_AF-A0A850AES1-F1
#
_entry.id   AF-A0A850AES1-F1
#
_cell.length_a   1.000
_cell.length_b   1.000
_cell.length_c   1.000
_cell.angle_alpha   90.00
_cell.angle_beta   90.00
_cell.angle_gamma   90.00
#
_symmetry.space_group_name_H-M   'P 1'
#
loop_
_entity.id
_entity.type
_entity.pdbx_description
1 polymer ?
#
loop_
_entity_poly.entity_id
_entity_poly.type
_entity_poly.pdbx_seq_one_letter_code
_entity_poly.pdbx_strand_id
1 'polypeptide(L)'
;MSEKIYTEVWTLSEDDVVEVQKESKQIPEEFRGLEVVEPRYSFADMLYFMDVSVWHKRCVLKKAALVAGLGWTLTTEDDDKNPDEAYNRIMALLSQPNSNYHETFSNIIVKFMQDYFSLGNSWIEV
;
A
#
# COMPACT_ATOMS: atom_id res chain seq x y z
N MET A 1 -26.17 -10.58 9.96
CA MET A 1 -25.12 -10.97 10.92
C MET A 1 -23.80 -10.92 10.18
N SER A 2 -22.98 -9.88 10.38
CA SER A 2 -21.63 -9.85 9.80
C SER A 2 -20.70 -10.67 10.69
N GLU A 3 -20.01 -11.63 10.10
CA GLU A 3 -18.93 -12.35 10.77
C GLU A 3 -17.78 -11.37 11.00
N LYS A 4 -17.43 -11.15 12.27
CA LYS A 4 -16.24 -10.38 12.64
C LYS A 4 -15.02 -11.25 12.38
N ILE A 5 -14.17 -10.84 11.44
CA ILE A 5 -12.96 -11.58 11.08
C ILE A 5 -11.83 -11.20 12.06
N TYR A 6 -11.43 -12.20 12.83
CA TYR A 6 -10.23 -12.30 13.69
C TYR A 6 -8.92 -12.09 12.92
N THR A 7 -7.96 -11.27 13.38
CA THR A 7 -6.55 -11.44 12.97
C THR A 7 -5.69 -11.43 14.23
N GLU A 8 -4.96 -12.53 14.44
CA GLU A 8 -4.14 -12.80 15.62
C GLU A 8 -2.67 -12.50 15.32
N VAL A 9 -1.98 -11.88 16.26
CA VAL A 9 -0.54 -11.61 16.19
C VAL A 9 0.15 -12.55 17.18
N TRP A 10 1.07 -13.37 16.66
CA TRP A 10 1.78 -14.39 17.41
C TRP A 10 3.17 -13.88 17.84
N THR A 11 3.54 -14.13 19.09
CA THR A 11 4.91 -13.91 19.59
C THR A 11 5.46 -15.22 20.16
N LEU A 12 6.72 -15.53 19.86
CA LEU A 12 7.42 -16.68 20.45
C LEU A 12 7.84 -16.31 21.88
N SER A 13 7.39 -17.08 22.87
CA SER A 13 7.93 -17.02 24.24
C SER A 13 9.16 -17.92 24.37
N GLU A 14 9.98 -17.69 25.40
CA GLU A 14 11.20 -18.48 25.67
C GLU A 14 10.92 -19.97 25.96
N ASP A 15 9.67 -20.33 26.24
CA ASP A 15 9.20 -21.68 26.55
C ASP A 15 8.26 -22.24 25.46
N ASP A 16 8.48 -21.97 24.17
CA ASP A 16 7.75 -22.55 23.01
C ASP A 16 6.20 -22.48 23.04
N VAL A 17 5.60 -21.80 24.02
CA VAL A 17 4.15 -21.58 24.12
C VAL A 17 3.83 -20.28 23.39
N VAL A 18 3.08 -20.39 22.30
CA VAL A 18 2.64 -19.22 21.53
C VAL A 18 1.47 -18.55 22.26
N GLU A 19 1.74 -17.42 22.92
CA GLU A 19 0.70 -16.60 23.55
C GLU A 19 0.17 -15.52 22.60
N VAL A 20 -1.16 -15.42 22.50
CA VAL A 20 -1.84 -14.34 21.77
C VAL A 20 -1.85 -13.08 22.64
N GLN A 21 -0.95 -12.14 22.37
CA GLN A 21 -0.85 -10.93 23.20
C GLN A 21 -1.92 -9.88 22.91
N LYS A 22 -2.43 -9.79 21.67
CA LYS A 22 -3.46 -8.80 21.30
C LYS A 22 -4.36 -9.33 20.16
N GLU A 23 -5.68 -9.25 20.30
CA GLU A 23 -6.70 -9.60 19.25
C GLU A 23 -7.27 -8.41 18.45
N SER A 24 -7.07 -8.33 17.14
CA SER A 24 -7.52 -7.15 16.34
C SER A 24 -9.05 -7.00 16.41
N LYS A 25 -9.56 -5.81 16.72
CA LYS A 25 -11.00 -5.53 16.75
C LYS A 25 -11.35 -4.60 15.59
N GLN A 26 -12.34 -5.00 14.79
CA GLN A 26 -12.89 -4.15 13.75
C GLN A 26 -13.51 -2.88 14.38
N ILE A 27 -13.11 -1.72 13.85
CA ILE A 27 -13.65 -0.43 14.27
C ILE A 27 -15.10 -0.31 13.74
N PRO A 28 -16.06 0.19 14.54
CA PRO A 28 -17.42 0.48 14.06
C PRO A 28 -17.42 1.46 12.88
N GLU A 29 -18.41 1.36 11.98
CA GLU A 29 -18.57 2.29 10.84
C GLU A 29 -18.76 3.75 11.30
N GLU A 30 -19.35 3.97 12.49
CA GLU A 30 -19.37 5.28 13.15
C GLU A 30 -18.07 5.51 13.94
N PHE A 31 -17.03 5.97 13.23
CA PHE A 31 -15.68 6.16 13.79
C PHE A 31 -15.47 7.50 14.54
N ARG A 32 -16.46 8.41 14.52
CA ARG A 32 -16.35 9.74 15.13
C ARG A 32 -16.39 9.64 16.65
N GLY A 33 -15.40 10.22 17.33
CA GLY A 33 -15.34 10.27 18.79
C GLY A 33 -14.71 9.04 19.45
N LEU A 34 -14.18 8.10 18.66
CA LEU A 34 -13.37 7.01 19.19
C LEU A 34 -12.00 7.54 19.63
N GLU A 35 -11.51 7.01 20.75
CA GLU A 35 -10.14 7.27 21.19
C GLU A 35 -9.15 6.76 20.15
N VAL A 36 -8.03 7.49 20.00
CA VAL A 36 -6.95 7.06 19.11
C VAL A 36 -6.38 5.76 19.65
N VAL A 37 -6.65 4.66 18.94
CA VAL A 37 -6.07 3.35 19.27
C VAL A 37 -4.75 3.22 18.55
N GLU A 38 -3.68 2.95 19.29
CA GLU A 38 -2.39 2.66 18.68
C GLU A 38 -2.46 1.39 17.83
N PRO A 39 -1.90 1.39 16.61
CA PRO A 39 -1.81 0.20 15.79
C PRO A 39 -1.01 -0.88 16.53
N ARG A 40 -1.42 -2.14 16.35
CA ARG A 40 -0.78 -3.30 17.01
C ARG A 40 0.60 -3.63 16.47
N TYR A 41 0.89 -3.14 15.28
CA TYR A 41 2.16 -3.29 14.59
C TYR A 41 2.94 -1.98 14.68
N SER A 42 4.21 -2.09 15.02
CA SER A 42 5.17 -0.98 14.91
C SER A 42 5.59 -0.88 13.45
N PHE A 43 5.28 0.25 12.80
CA PHE A 43 5.73 0.51 11.43
C PHE A 43 7.26 0.48 11.32
N ALA A 44 7.97 0.90 12.37
CA ALA A 44 9.43 0.82 12.42
C ALA A 44 9.92 -0.63 12.37
N ASP A 45 9.24 -1.55 13.09
CA ASP A 45 9.59 -2.97 13.11
C ASP A 45 9.28 -3.64 11.77
N MET A 46 8.23 -3.19 11.07
CA MET A 46 7.92 -3.67 9.72
C MET A 46 8.96 -3.22 8.69
N LEU A 47 9.53 -2.02 8.86
CA LEU A 47 10.60 -1.50 8.00
C LEU A 47 11.99 -2.06 8.35
N TYR A 48 12.17 -2.62 9.54
CA TYR A 48 13.46 -3.17 9.99
C TYR A 48 14.08 -4.12 8.95
N PHE A 49 13.29 -5.01 8.35
CA PHE A 49 13.80 -5.95 7.34
C PHE A 49 14.21 -5.28 6.03
N MET A 50 13.64 -4.13 5.68
CA MET A 50 14.08 -3.33 4.54
C MET A 50 15.46 -2.69 4.76
N ASP A 51 15.83 -2.43 6.01
CA ASP A 51 17.11 -1.81 6.36
C ASP A 51 18.21 -2.83 6.65
N VAL A 52 17.88 -3.93 7.32
CA VAL A 52 18.87 -4.92 7.77
C VAL A 52 19.15 -5.98 6.70
N SER A 53 18.17 -6.35 5.88
CA SER A 53 18.33 -7.38 4.86
C SER A 53 18.45 -6.79 3.45
N VAL A 54 19.68 -6.74 2.94
CA VAL A 54 19.97 -6.29 1.57
C VAL A 54 19.23 -7.15 0.52
N TRP A 55 19.07 -8.44 0.79
CA TRP A 55 18.32 -9.36 -0.09
C TRP A 55 16.85 -9.02 -0.14
N HIS A 56 16.21 -8.83 1.03
CA HIS A 56 14.81 -8.46 1.10
C HIS A 56 14.56 -7.11 0.41
N LYS A 57 15.38 -6.10 0.73
CA LYS A 57 15.34 -4.78 0.09
C LYS A 57 15.42 -4.88 -1.44
N ARG A 58 16.36 -5.67 -1.96
CA ARG A 58 16.52 -5.85 -3.40
C ARG A 58 15.30 -6.54 -4.04
N CYS A 59 14.70 -7.52 -3.37
CA CYS A 59 13.48 -8.18 -3.83
C CYS A 59 12.31 -7.20 -3.89
N VAL A 60 12.09 -6.40 -2.85
CA VAL A 60 11.03 -5.39 -2.80
C VAL A 60 11.20 -4.37 -3.92
N LEU A 61 12.38 -3.76 -4.03
CA LEU A 61 12.67 -2.75 -5.05
C LEU A 61 12.52 -3.30 -6.47
N LYS A 62 13.03 -4.52 -6.72
CA LYS A 62 12.93 -5.16 -8.04
C LYS A 62 11.49 -5.50 -8.39
N LYS A 63 10.71 -6.02 -7.43
CA LYS A 63 9.30 -6.36 -7.65
C LYS A 63 8.47 -5.11 -7.90
N ALA A 64 8.69 -4.03 -7.13
CA ALA A 64 8.00 -2.76 -7.34
C ALA A 64 8.32 -2.17 -8.73
N ALA A 65 9.59 -2.13 -9.11
CA ALA A 65 9.99 -1.67 -10.44
C ALA A 65 9.41 -2.54 -11.57
N LEU A 66 9.33 -3.86 -11.38
CA LEU A 66 8.76 -4.78 -12.38
C LEU A 66 7.24 -4.70 -12.48
N VAL A 67 6.51 -4.29 -11.45
CA VAL A 67 5.05 -4.17 -11.53
C VAL A 67 4.67 -2.77 -12.01
N ALA A 68 5.26 -1.75 -11.41
CA ALA A 68 4.92 -0.36 -11.70
C ALA A 68 5.63 0.17 -12.97
N GLY A 69 6.80 -0.35 -13.32
CA GLY A 69 7.65 0.13 -14.40
C GLY A 69 7.42 -0.51 -15.77
N LEU A 70 6.37 -1.33 -15.95
CA LEU A 70 6.07 -1.99 -17.24
C LEU A 70 5.55 -1.05 -18.34
N GLY A 71 5.41 0.25 -18.07
CA GLY A 71 4.94 1.21 -19.07
C GLY A 71 3.44 1.10 -19.30
N TRP A 72 2.67 1.31 -18.22
CA TRP A 72 1.21 1.33 -18.28
C TRP A 72 0.72 2.38 -19.28
N THR A 73 -0.19 1.96 -20.16
CA THR A 73 -0.82 2.83 -21.15
C THR A 73 -2.32 2.83 -20.88
N LEU A 74 -2.91 4.02 -20.80
CA LEU A 74 -4.37 4.15 -20.71
C LEU A 74 -4.97 3.82 -22.07
N THR A 75 -5.83 2.81 -22.11
CA THR A 75 -6.61 2.45 -23.29
C THR A 75 -8.06 2.87 -23.09
N THR A 76 -8.75 3.14 -24.19
CA THR A 76 -10.21 3.27 -24.22
C THR A 76 -10.84 1.89 -24.34
N GLU A 77 -12.13 1.75 -24.00
CA GLU A 77 -12.88 0.48 -24.22
C GLU A 77 -12.93 0.05 -25.70
N ASP A 78 -12.59 0.98 -26.60
CA ASP A 78 -12.55 0.81 -28.04
C ASP A 78 -11.22 1.39 -28.54
N ASP A 79 -10.28 0.53 -28.96
CA ASP A 79 -8.89 0.91 -29.29
C ASP A 79 -8.80 1.88 -30.48
N ASP A 80 -9.85 1.98 -31.30
CA ASP A 80 -9.93 2.85 -32.48
C ASP A 80 -10.67 4.17 -32.22
N LYS A 81 -11.10 4.43 -30.98
CA LYS A 81 -11.83 5.65 -30.63
C LYS A 81 -10.87 6.79 -30.33
N ASN A 82 -11.05 7.92 -31.02
CA ASN A 82 -10.29 9.13 -30.72
C ASN A 82 -10.46 9.52 -29.24
N PRO A 83 -9.37 10.00 -28.58
CA PRO A 83 -9.41 10.35 -27.18
C PRO A 83 -10.44 11.45 -26.92
N ASP A 84 -11.37 11.18 -26.01
CA ASP A 84 -12.40 12.15 -25.61
C ASP A 84 -11.88 13.13 -24.53
N GLU A 85 -12.73 14.06 -24.10
CA GLU A 85 -12.34 15.04 -23.09
C GLU A 85 -11.98 14.38 -21.75
N ALA A 86 -12.65 13.29 -21.38
CA ALA A 86 -12.37 12.55 -20.15
C ALA A 86 -10.99 11.88 -20.20
N TYR A 87 -10.65 11.23 -21.31
CA TYR A 87 -9.33 10.65 -21.56
C TYR A 87 -8.24 11.71 -21.38
N ASN A 88 -8.40 12.88 -22.01
CA ASN A 88 -7.43 13.95 -21.93
C ASN A 88 -7.24 14.49 -20.50
N ARG A 89 -8.33 14.59 -19.72
CA ARG A 89 -8.25 14.97 -18.29
C ARG A 89 -7.51 13.93 -17.46
N ILE A 90 -7.79 12.64 -17.67
CA ILE A 90 -7.09 11.56 -16.96
C ILE A 90 -5.61 11.54 -17.34
N MET A 91 -5.28 11.65 -18.63
CA MET A 91 -3.89 11.69 -19.08
C MET A 91 -3.12 12.90 -18.53
N ALA A 92 -3.77 14.06 -18.40
CA ALA A 92 -3.17 15.21 -17.74
C ALA A 92 -2.87 14.92 -16.26
N LEU A 93 -3.80 14.28 -15.53
CA LEU A 93 -3.58 13.84 -14.15
C LEU A 93 -2.47 12.80 -14.05
N LEU A 94 -2.41 11.81 -14.94
CA LEU A 94 -1.34 10.78 -14.92
C LEU A 94 0.05 11.37 -15.25
N SER A 95 0.08 12.41 -16.08
CA SER A 95 1.33 13.09 -16.46
C SER A 95 1.85 13.98 -15.34
N GLN A 96 0.95 14.69 -14.63
CA GLN A 96 1.29 15.56 -13.52
C GLN A 96 0.27 15.41 -12.37
N PRO A 97 0.34 14.31 -11.62
CA PRO A 97 -0.64 13.97 -10.58
C PRO A 97 -0.62 14.94 -9.40
N ASN A 98 0.52 15.60 -9.17
CA ASN A 98 0.65 16.64 -8.16
C ASN A 98 1.27 17.88 -8.79
N SER A 99 0.60 19.02 -8.74
CA SER A 99 1.09 20.26 -9.33
C SER A 99 2.32 20.83 -8.61
N ASN A 100 2.50 20.48 -7.34
CA ASN A 100 3.61 20.96 -6.50
C ASN A 100 4.89 20.11 -6.63
N TYR A 101 4.79 18.91 -7.17
CA TYR A 101 5.91 17.98 -7.31
C TYR A 101 6.04 17.52 -8.76
N HIS A 102 7.24 17.63 -9.33
CA HIS A 102 7.54 17.11 -10.67
C HIS A 102 7.73 15.59 -10.66
N GLU A 103 6.73 14.86 -10.16
CA GLU A 103 6.74 13.40 -10.11
C GLU A 103 5.69 12.83 -11.06
N THR A 104 6.08 11.86 -11.88
CA THR A 104 5.17 11.15 -12.78
C THR A 104 4.33 10.14 -12.01
N PHE A 105 3.13 9.83 -12.49
CA PHE A 105 2.29 8.83 -11.84
C PHE A 105 2.95 7.44 -11.77
N SER A 106 3.80 7.08 -12.75
CA SER A 106 4.59 5.84 -12.70
C SER A 106 5.52 5.78 -11.48
N ASN A 107 6.17 6.89 -11.12
CA ASN A 107 7.02 6.94 -9.94
C ASN A 107 6.20 6.84 -8.64
N ILE A 108 5.02 7.46 -8.61
CA ILE A 108 4.07 7.31 -7.49
C ILE A 108 3.67 5.84 -7.33
N ILE A 109 3.32 5.15 -8.42
CA ILE A 109 2.99 3.72 -8.36
C ILE A 109 4.21 2.90 -7.91
N VAL A 110 5.43 3.20 -8.36
CA VAL A 110 6.63 2.49 -7.88
C VAL A 110 6.75 2.60 -6.36
N LYS A 111 6.57 3.78 -5.79
CA LYS A 111 6.61 4.00 -4.33
C LYS A 111 5.46 3.29 -3.62
N PHE A 112 4.24 3.40 -4.15
CA PHE A 112 3.07 2.69 -3.64
C PHE A 112 3.33 1.18 -3.56
N MET A 113 3.89 0.59 -4.62
CA MET A 113 4.22 -0.83 -4.65
C MET A 113 5.37 -1.19 -3.70
N GLN A 114 6.33 -0.31 -3.47
CA GLN A 114 7.39 -0.52 -2.48
C GLN A 114 6.81 -0.59 -1.07
N ASP A 115 5.95 0.35 -0.70
CA ASP A 115 5.28 0.38 0.60
C ASP A 115 4.37 -0.84 0.78
N TYR A 116 3.62 -1.20 -0.26
CA TYR A 116 2.78 -2.39 -0.22
C TYR A 116 3.59 -3.67 -0.03
N PHE A 117 4.74 -3.81 -0.69
CA PHE A 117 5.58 -5.00 -0.54
C PHE A 117 6.43 -5.03 0.74
N SER A 118 6.67 -3.89 1.37
CA SER A 118 7.39 -3.81 2.65
C SER A 118 6.46 -3.92 3.85
N LEU A 119 5.29 -3.27 3.81
CA LEU A 119 4.36 -3.14 4.93
C LEU A 119 3.09 -3.97 4.78
N GLY A 120 2.81 -4.49 3.57
CA GLY A 120 1.53 -5.14 3.25
C GLY A 120 0.38 -4.16 3.03
N ASN A 121 0.64 -2.84 3.06
CA ASN A 121 -0.35 -1.81 2.85
C ASN A 121 0.27 -0.55 2.21
N SER A 122 -0.50 0.19 1.41
CA SER A 122 -0.08 1.47 0.84
C SER A 122 -1.30 2.29 0.45
N TRP A 123 -1.13 3.61 0.34
CA TRP A 123 -2.21 4.56 0.14
C TRP A 123 -1.82 5.62 -0.89
N ILE A 124 -2.81 6.09 -1.64
CA ILE A 124 -2.70 7.26 -2.51
C ILE A 124 -3.72 8.27 -1.99
N GLU A 125 -3.23 9.42 -1.52
CA GLU A 125 -4.08 10.56 -1.17
C GLU A 125 -4.53 11.26 -2.45
N VAL A 126 -5.82 11.62 -2.50
CA VAL A 126 -6.48 12.25 -3.66
C VAL A 126 -6.93 13.65 -3.29
#